data_AF-A0AAD4JQ82-F1
#
_entry.id   AF-A0AAD4JQ82-F1
#
_cell.length_a   1.000
_cell.length_b   1.000
_cell.length_c   1.000
_cell.angle_alpha   90.00
_cell.angle_beta   90.00
_cell.angle_gamma   90.00
#
_symmetry.space_group_name_H-M   'P 1'
#
loop_
_entity.id
_entity.type
_entity.pdbx_description
1 polymer ?
#
loop_
_entity_poly.entity_id
_entity_poly.type
_entity_poly.pdbx_seq_one_letter_code
_entity_poly.pdbx_strand_id
1 'polypeptide(L)' 'MCHHNITIRANGRSTKSLVVDECNSTVGYDADNLYQPPCGNNMVGASKAIWKALGVPEDELKELNITWSDP' A
#
# COMPACT_ATOMS: atom_id res chain seq x y z
N MET A 1 -0.82 -8.99 10.25
CA MET A 1 -1.67 -9.34 9.08
C MET A 1 -0.90 -10.05 7.95
N CYS A 2 0.34 -10.52 8.16
CA CYS A 2 1.08 -11.21 7.08
C CYS A 2 0.31 -12.43 6.56
N HIS A 3 0.22 -12.58 5.24
CA HIS A 3 -0.56 -13.60 4.54
C HIS A 3 -2.08 -13.57 4.80
N HIS A 4 -2.61 -12.45 5.27
CA HIS A 4 -4.06 -12.19 5.29
C HIS A 4 -4.48 -11.38 4.07
N ASN A 5 -5.68 -11.66 3.58
CA ASN A 5 -6.29 -10.87 2.52
C ASN A 5 -6.99 -9.65 3.11
N ILE A 6 -6.86 -8.51 2.43
CA ILE A 6 -7.61 -7.29 2.72
C ILE A 6 -8.38 -6.85 1.46
N THR A 7 -9.48 -6.14 1.66
CA THR A 7 -10.21 -5.50 0.56
C THR A 7 -9.87 -4.01 0.54
N ILE A 8 -9.22 -3.55 -0.52
CA ILE A 8 -8.87 -2.15 -0.75
C ILE A 8 -9.93 -1.51 -1.66
N ARG A 9 -10.40 -0.32 -1.31
CA ARG A 9 -11.45 0.42 -2.03
C ARG A 9 -11.01 1.85 -2.33
N ALA A 10 -11.11 2.24 -3.59
CA ALA A 10 -10.86 3.60 -4.08
C ALA A 10 -11.45 3.79 -5.49
N ASN A 11 -11.67 5.03 -5.93
CA ASN A 11 -12.18 5.35 -7.28
C ASN A 11 -13.47 4.58 -7.67
N GLY A 12 -14.35 4.29 -6.70
CA GLY A 12 -15.54 3.47 -6.92
C GLY A 12 -15.26 1.99 -7.26
N ARG A 13 -14.00 1.55 -7.15
CA ARG A 13 -13.52 0.18 -7.41
C ARG A 13 -13.02 -0.48 -6.12
N SER A 14 -12.91 -1.81 -6.16
CA SER A 14 -12.33 -2.57 -5.06
C SER A 14 -11.50 -3.74 -5.56
N THR A 15 -10.49 -4.14 -4.77
CA THR A 15 -9.65 -5.29 -5.07
C THR A 15 -9.26 -6.04 -3.79
N LYS A 16 -9.19 -7.36 -3.86
CA LYS A 16 -8.65 -8.21 -2.80
C LYS A 16 -7.14 -8.35 -2.97
N SER A 17 -6.40 -8.13 -1.89
CA SER A 17 -4.93 -8.12 -1.90
C SER A 17 -4.38 -8.88 -0.71
N LEU A 18 -3.27 -9.61 -0.91
CA LEU A 18 -2.55 -10.29 0.15
C LEU A 18 -1.53 -9.34 0.79
N VAL A 19 -1.51 -9.25 2.11
CA VAL A 19 -0.46 -8.53 2.84
C VAL A 19 0.78 -9.42 2.89
N VAL A 20 1.88 -8.96 2.31
CA VAL A 20 3.12 -9.75 2.15
C VAL A 20 4.32 -9.19 2.92
N ASP A 21 4.25 -7.93 3.33
CA ASP A 21 5.37 -7.25 3.99
C ASP A 21 4.86 -6.11 4.89
N GLU A 22 5.74 -5.59 5.74
CA GLU A 22 5.51 -4.45 6.61
C GLU A 22 6.12 -3.17 6.03
N CYS A 23 5.37 -2.07 6.09
CA CYS A 23 5.90 -0.73 5.85
C CYS A 23 6.32 -0.14 7.20
N ASN A 24 7.62 -0.21 7.55
CA ASN A 24 8.12 0.17 8.88
C ASN A 24 7.99 1.68 9.12
N SER A 25 7.27 2.08 10.16
CA SER A 25 7.06 3.49 10.54
C SER A 25 7.92 3.99 11.71
N THR A 26 8.74 3.11 12.29
CA THR A 26 9.55 3.42 13.49
C THR A 26 11.01 3.71 13.17
N VAL A 27 11.55 3.08 12.12
CA VAL A 27 12.96 3.14 11.74
C VAL A 27 13.05 3.49 10.25
N GLY A 28 14.06 4.29 9.91
CA GLY A 28 14.37 4.74 8.56
C GLY A 28 15.66 5.56 8.58
N TYR A 29 16.05 6.11 7.44
CA TYR A 29 17.30 6.87 7.27
C TYR A 29 18.58 6.08 7.62
N ASP A 30 18.56 4.77 7.42
CA ASP A 30 19.71 3.88 7.59
C ASP A 30 19.98 3.06 6.33
N ALA A 31 21.09 2.31 6.32
CA ALA A 31 21.52 1.54 5.16
C ALA A 31 20.53 0.42 4.80
N ASP A 32 19.89 -0.20 5.80
CA ASP A 32 18.95 -1.30 5.60
C ASP A 32 17.64 -0.79 4.94
N ASN A 33 17.26 0.45 5.23
CA ASN A 33 16.12 1.14 4.62
C ASN A 33 16.51 1.99 3.39
N LEU A 34 17.73 1.82 2.84
CA LEU A 34 18.26 2.60 1.71
C LEU A 34 18.15 4.13 1.91
N TYR A 35 18.29 4.57 3.16
CA TYR A 35 18.11 5.95 3.60
C TYR A 35 16.74 6.56 3.28
N GLN A 36 15.72 5.74 3.02
CA GLN A 36 14.35 6.19 2.88
C GLN A 36 13.77 6.61 4.25
N PRO A 37 12.86 7.60 4.29
CA PRO A 37 12.16 7.97 5.51
C PRO A 37 11.32 6.80 6.04
N PRO A 38 11.03 6.76 7.36
CA PRO A 38 10.04 5.84 7.90
C PRO A 38 8.69 6.02 7.21
N CYS A 39 7.95 4.91 7.08
CA CYS A 39 6.63 4.90 6.50
C CYS A 39 5.61 5.67 7.36
N GLY A 40 4.57 6.22 6.73
CA GLY A 40 3.43 6.77 7.48
C GLY A 40 2.63 5.66 8.18
N ASN A 41 2.14 5.92 9.39
CA ASN A 41 1.40 4.94 10.20
C ASN A 41 0.08 4.44 9.57
N ASN A 42 -0.43 5.15 8.57
CA ASN A 42 -1.69 4.87 7.87
C ASN A 42 -1.47 4.55 6.38
N MET A 43 -0.26 4.16 5.99
CA MET A 43 0.11 3.88 4.60
C MET A 43 0.01 2.39 4.27
N VAL A 44 -0.45 2.09 3.05
CA VAL A 44 -0.44 0.74 2.47
C VAL A 44 0.44 0.77 1.23
N GLY A 45 1.60 0.11 1.30
CA GLY A 45 2.42 -0.14 0.12
C GLY A 45 1.69 -1.06 -0.85
N ALA A 46 1.50 -0.63 -2.10
CA ALA A 46 0.69 -1.34 -3.08
C ALA A 46 1.48 -1.66 -4.35
N SER A 47 1.35 -2.89 -4.86
CA SER A 47 1.94 -3.30 -6.13
C SER A 47 1.23 -2.65 -7.32
N LYS A 48 1.90 -2.55 -8.48
CA LYS A 48 1.31 -1.99 -9.72
C LYS A 48 -0.02 -2.65 -10.11
N ALA A 49 -0.19 -3.94 -9.80
CA ALA A 49 -1.42 -4.67 -10.06
C ALA A 49 -2.62 -4.12 -9.27
N ILE A 50 -2.39 -3.71 -8.01
CA ILE A 50 -3.43 -3.09 -7.16
C ILE A 50 -3.86 -1.76 -7.75
N TRP A 51 -2.90 -0.90 -8.12
CA TRP A 51 -3.18 0.38 -8.75
C TRP A 51 -3.99 0.24 -10.05
N LYS A 52 -3.61 -0.69 -10.91
CA LYS A 52 -4.34 -1.01 -12.14
C LYS A 52 -5.77 -1.51 -11.85
N ALA A 53 -5.94 -2.36 -10.84
CA ALA A 53 -7.26 -2.84 -10.42
C ALA A 53 -8.15 -1.69 -9.91
N LEU A 54 -7.57 -0.73 -9.19
CA LEU A 54 -8.24 0.49 -8.74
C LEU A 54 -8.45 1.53 -9.85
N GLY A 55 -7.93 1.28 -11.06
CA GLY A 55 -8.13 2.14 -12.23
C GLY A 55 -7.31 3.42 -12.19
N VAL A 56 -6.16 3.41 -11.52
CA VAL A 56 -5.23 4.55 -11.50
C VAL A 56 -4.28 4.47 -12.70
N PRO A 57 -4.17 5.55 -13.51
CA PRO A 57 -3.19 5.64 -14.59
C PRO A 57 -1.74 5.54 -14.10
N GLU A 58 -0.82 5.00 -14.93
CA GLU A 58 0.58 4.81 -14.53
C GLU A 58 1.32 6.14 -14.26
N ASP A 59 0.91 7.22 -14.91
CA ASP A 59 1.44 8.58 -14.75
C ASP A 59 0.92 9.29 -13.48
N GLU A 60 -0.09 8.72 -12.81
CA GLU A 60 -0.68 9.24 -11.57
C GLU A 60 -0.33 8.41 -10.33
N LEU A 61 0.61 7.46 -10.44
CA LEU A 61 1.04 6.60 -9.33
C LEU A 61 1.87 7.39 -8.30
N LYS A 62 1.17 8.04 -7.36
CA LYS A 62 1.77 8.77 -6.24
C LYS A 62 1.17 8.29 -4.91
N GLU A 63 0.11 8.96 -4.48
CA GLU A 63 -0.65 8.65 -3.28
C GLU A 63 -2.14 8.69 -3.63
N LEU A 64 -2.91 7.78 -3.05
CA LEU A 64 -4.35 7.69 -3.24
C LEU A 64 -5.01 7.47 -1.89
N ASN A 65 -6.03 8.27 -1.59
CA ASN A 65 -6.88 8.02 -0.44
C ASN A 65 -7.70 6.75 -0.68
N ILE A 66 -7.48 5.76 0.19
CA ILE A 66 -8.15 4.47 0.14
C ILE A 66 -8.91 4.22 1.44
N THR A 67 -9.86 3.30 1.39
CA THR A 67 -10.28 2.58 2.60
C THR A 67 -9.92 1.11 2.43
N TRP A 68 -9.55 0.46 3.51
CA TRP A 68 -9.29 -0.97 3.52
C TRP A 68 -9.97 -1.62 4.72
N SER A 69 -10.33 -2.88 4.55
CA SER A 69 -10.90 -3.70 5.62
C SER A 69 -10.38 -5.12 5.49
N ASP A 70 -10.31 -5.81 6.61
CA ASP A 70 -10.30 -7.27 6.60
C ASP A 70 -11.63 -7.79 5.98
N PRO A 71 -11.68 -9.07 5.56
CA PRO A 71 -12.89 -9.71 5.06
C PRO A 71 -14.04 -9.69 6.07
#